data_AF-A0A5N5LAE5-F1
#
_entry.id   AF-A0A5N5LAE5-F1
#
_cell.length_a   1.000
_cell.length_b   1.000
_cell.length_c   1.000
_cell.angle_alpha   90.00
_cell.angle_beta   90.00
_cell.angle_gamma   90.00
#
_symmetry.space_group_name_H-M   'P 1'
#
loop_
_entity.id
_entity.type
_entity.pdbx_description
1 polymer ?
#
loop_
_entity_poly.entity_id
_entity_poly.type
_entity_poly.pdbx_seq_one_letter_code
_entity_poly.pdbx_strand_id
1 'polypeptide(L)'
;MLREGLRMSADEGQEELEEVQAEIKKKDEELQRYKLANGAPDVEAGTAAAMLPQRKWHNFISPIFIQALTLTFLAEWGDRSQLATIVLAAREDPFGVAVGGTLGHCLCTGLAVVGGRMVAQKISVRTVTIIGGIVFLAFAFSALFIKPDTGF
;
A
#
# COMPACT_ATOMS: atom_id res chain seq x y z
N MET A 1 -11.22 1.84 -14.95
CA MET A 1 -10.62 0.48 -14.98
C MET A 1 -10.54 -0.12 -16.38
N LEU A 2 -11.45 -0.98 -16.86
CA LEU A 2 -11.26 -1.69 -18.15
C LEU A 2 -11.26 -0.77 -19.40
N ARG A 3 -12.25 0.12 -19.52
CA ARG A 3 -12.32 1.11 -20.62
C ARG A 3 -11.10 2.05 -20.64
N GLU A 4 -10.58 2.34 -19.46
CA GLU A 4 -9.47 3.26 -19.20
C GLU A 4 -8.16 2.57 -19.55
N GLY A 5 -7.91 1.36 -19.05
CA GLY A 5 -6.76 0.55 -19.45
C GLY A 5 -6.71 0.21 -20.95
N LEU A 6 -7.87 0.08 -21.61
CA LEU A 6 -7.92 -0.08 -23.07
C LEU A 6 -7.56 1.19 -23.84
N ARG A 7 -7.93 2.37 -23.33
CA ARG A 7 -7.59 3.68 -23.92
C ARG A 7 -6.19 4.17 -23.57
N MET A 8 -5.59 3.70 -22.48
CA MET A 8 -4.23 4.07 -22.10
C MET A 8 -3.27 3.69 -23.23
N SER A 9 -2.50 4.64 -23.76
CA SER A 9 -1.40 4.31 -24.67
C SER A 9 -0.30 3.55 -23.91
N ALA A 10 0.53 2.78 -24.61
CA ALA A 10 1.65 2.09 -23.96
C ALA A 10 2.66 3.08 -23.34
N ASP A 11 2.76 4.28 -23.90
CA ASP A 11 3.63 5.38 -23.45
C ASP A 11 3.00 6.29 -22.40
N GLU A 12 1.67 6.34 -22.28
CA GLU A 12 0.98 7.30 -21.38
C GLU A 12 1.31 7.05 -19.91
N GLY A 13 1.46 5.78 -19.51
CA GLY A 13 1.93 5.45 -18.17
C GLY A 13 3.41 5.82 -17.93
N GLN A 14 4.20 5.93 -18.99
CA GLN A 14 5.60 6.36 -18.91
C GLN A 14 5.70 7.89 -18.86
N GLU A 15 4.90 8.58 -19.68
CA GLU A 15 4.78 10.05 -19.72
C GLU A 15 4.32 10.62 -18.38
N GLU A 16 3.28 10.04 -17.77
CA GLU A 16 2.81 10.40 -16.42
C GLU A 16 3.90 10.17 -15.35
N LEU A 17 4.71 9.11 -15.47
CA LEU A 17 5.82 8.87 -14.54
C LEU A 17 6.95 9.88 -14.70
N GLU A 18 7.26 10.27 -15.95
CA GLU A 18 8.26 11.29 -16.25
C GLU A 18 7.82 12.67 -15.74
N GLU A 19 6.54 13.02 -15.91
CA GLU A 19 5.97 14.25 -15.36
C GLU A 19 6.03 14.28 -13.83
N VAL A 20 5.64 13.19 -13.15
CA VAL A 20 5.71 13.08 -11.69
C VAL A 20 7.15 13.17 -11.20
N GLN A 21 8.10 12.52 -11.89
CA GLN A 21 9.52 12.63 -11.55
C GLN A 21 10.06 14.06 -11.73
N ALA A 22 9.65 14.76 -12.79
CA ALA A 22 10.00 16.15 -13.01
C ALA A 22 9.41 17.06 -11.92
N GLU A 23 8.17 16.83 -11.49
CA GLU A 23 7.54 17.60 -10.41
C GLU A 23 8.23 17.35 -9.06
N ILE A 24 8.54 16.09 -8.71
CA ILE A 24 9.27 15.75 -7.47
C ILE A 24 10.64 16.42 -7.46
N LYS A 25 11.39 16.34 -8.57
CA LYS A 25 12.70 16.98 -8.69
C LYS A 25 12.61 18.49 -8.51
N LYS A 26 11.63 19.13 -9.14
CA LYS A 26 11.40 20.58 -8.98
C LYS A 26 11.06 20.94 -7.53
N LYS A 27 10.21 20.14 -6.85
CA LYS A 27 9.91 20.32 -5.43
C LYS A 27 11.12 20.13 -4.53
N ASP A 28 11.98 19.16 -4.81
CA ASP A 28 13.22 18.95 -4.07
C ASP A 28 14.19 20.13 -4.25
N GLU A 29 14.29 20.68 -5.47
CA GLU A 29 15.09 21.88 -5.76
C GLU A 29 14.53 23.12 -5.04
N GLU A 30 13.21 23.33 -5.05
CA GLU A 30 12.55 24.41 -4.31
C GLU A 30 12.72 24.25 -2.80
N LEU A 31 12.61 23.03 -2.29
CA LEU A 31 12.83 22.72 -0.88
C LEU A 31 14.30 22.97 -0.51
N GLN A 32 15.26 22.52 -1.32
CA GLN A 32 16.69 22.79 -1.09
C GLN A 32 16.99 24.30 -1.09
N ARG A 33 16.42 25.06 -2.03
CA ARG A 33 16.52 26.53 -2.06
C ARG A 33 15.99 27.15 -0.76
N TYR A 34 14.86 26.68 -0.28
CA TYR A 34 14.28 27.13 0.99
C TYR A 34 15.16 26.78 2.20
N LYS A 35 15.69 25.55 2.26
CA LYS A 35 16.61 25.12 3.33
C LYS A 35 17.91 25.93 3.36
N LEU A 36 18.43 26.30 2.19
CA LEU A 36 19.63 27.12 2.05
C LEU A 36 19.40 28.57 2.50
N ALA A 37 18.21 29.12 2.23
CA ALA A 37 17.84 30.49 2.58
C ALA A 37 17.48 30.68 4.06
N ASN A 38 16.87 29.67 4.71
CA ASN A 38 16.32 29.80 6.07
C ASN A 38 17.08 29.01 7.14
N GLY A 39 18.18 28.33 6.81
CA GLY A 39 18.87 27.42 7.72
C GLY A 39 18.13 26.09 7.85
N ALA A 40 18.87 24.98 7.84
CA ALA A 40 18.34 23.64 7.60
C ALA A 40 17.25 23.20 8.61
N PRO A 41 16.02 22.90 8.15
CA PRO A 41 15.27 21.78 8.68
C PRO A 41 15.82 20.49 8.05
N ASP A 42 16.49 19.73 8.89
CA ASP A 42 16.61 18.26 8.96
C ASP A 42 16.00 17.41 7.81
N VAL A 43 16.74 16.36 7.47
CA VAL A 43 16.80 15.70 6.15
C VAL A 43 15.79 14.54 5.97
N GLU A 44 14.76 14.42 6.80
CA GLU A 44 13.86 13.24 6.82
C GLU A 44 12.46 13.43 6.22
N ALA A 45 12.33 14.22 5.14
CA ALA A 45 11.04 14.37 4.44
C ALA A 45 10.98 13.48 3.20
N GLY A 46 10.52 12.24 3.39
CA GLY A 46 10.02 11.40 2.30
C GLY A 46 8.73 12.00 1.74
N THR A 47 8.78 12.46 0.49
CA THR A 47 7.68 13.09 -0.22
C THR A 47 6.59 12.08 -0.59
N ALA A 48 5.33 12.51 -0.49
CA ALA A 48 4.08 11.91 -1.00
C ALA A 48 3.25 11.03 -0.04
N ALA A 49 2.50 11.67 0.85
CA ALA A 49 1.09 11.32 1.11
C ALA A 49 0.37 12.50 1.81
N ALA A 50 -0.74 12.93 1.21
CA ALA A 50 -1.78 13.82 1.69
C ALA A 50 -1.59 14.52 3.07
N MET A 51 -1.53 15.85 3.01
CA MET A 51 -2.11 16.83 3.95
C MET A 51 -2.78 16.24 5.21
N LEU A 52 -1.99 15.81 6.19
CA LEU A 52 -2.40 15.62 7.57
C LEU A 52 -1.61 16.58 8.45
N PRO A 53 -2.22 17.22 9.47
CA PRO A 53 -1.55 18.25 10.25
C PRO A 53 -0.41 17.62 11.06
N GLN A 54 0.84 17.89 10.66
CA GLN A 54 2.06 17.43 11.31
C GLN A 54 2.16 18.01 12.73
N ARG A 55 1.82 17.19 13.73
CA ARG A 55 1.93 17.55 15.15
C ARG A 55 3.30 17.12 15.67
N LYS A 56 4.10 18.12 16.08
CA LYS A 56 5.48 18.07 16.58
C LYS A 56 5.80 16.97 17.62
N TRP A 57 6.03 15.74 17.18
CA TRP A 57 6.49 14.60 18.02
C TRP A 57 7.65 13.83 17.33
N HIS A 58 8.55 14.54 16.64
CA HIS A 58 9.42 13.98 15.59
C HIS A 58 10.75 13.38 16.02
N ASN A 59 11.07 13.18 17.32
CA ASN A 59 12.42 12.75 17.70
C ASN A 59 12.60 11.25 18.02
N PHE A 60 11.56 10.42 17.89
CA PHE A 60 11.68 8.99 18.24
C PHE A 60 11.12 8.00 17.21
N ILE A 61 10.29 8.44 16.26
CA ILE A 61 9.64 7.53 15.31
C ILE A 61 9.67 8.17 13.93
N SER A 62 10.20 7.44 12.94
CA SER A 62 10.26 7.94 11.56
C SER A 62 8.84 8.13 11.00
N PRO A 63 8.59 9.21 10.24
CA PRO A 63 7.28 9.48 9.65
C PRO A 63 6.81 8.33 8.74
N ILE A 64 7.76 7.70 8.04
CA ILE A 64 7.53 6.55 7.16
C ILE A 64 7.00 5.35 7.95
N PHE A 65 7.53 5.10 9.16
CA PHE A 65 7.04 4.02 10.01
C PHE A 65 5.58 4.25 10.42
N ILE A 66 5.23 5.46 10.87
CA ILE A 66 3.84 5.79 11.24
C ILE A 66 2.91 5.65 10.05
N GLN A 67 3.32 6.10 8.86
CA GLN A 67 2.50 5.97 7.65
C GLN A 67 2.29 4.50 7.27
N ALA A 68 3.35 3.70 7.20
CA ALA A 68 3.26 2.28 6.88
C ALA A 68 2.46 1.51 7.93
N LEU A 69 2.67 1.80 9.21
CA LEU A 69 1.93 1.23 10.33
C LEU A 69 0.44 1.56 10.21
N THR A 70 0.09 2.84 10.04
CA THR A 70 -1.30 3.29 9.98
C THR A 70 -2.02 2.69 8.78
N LEU A 71 -1.38 2.68 7.60
CA LEU A 71 -1.95 2.12 6.38
C LEU A 71 -2.17 0.61 6.49
N THR A 72 -1.17 -0.13 7.00
CA THR A 72 -1.27 -1.59 7.16
C THR A 72 -2.27 -1.95 8.26
N PHE A 73 -2.24 -1.25 9.39
CA PHE A 73 -3.15 -1.47 10.51
C PHE A 73 -4.60 -1.27 10.11
N LEU A 74 -4.92 -0.17 9.42
CA LEU A 74 -6.27 0.09 8.94
C LEU A 74 -6.70 -0.91 7.86
N ALA A 75 -5.80 -1.34 6.98
CA ALA A 75 -6.10 -2.32 5.94
C ALA A 75 -6.43 -3.70 6.53
N GLU A 76 -5.75 -4.10 7.59
CA GLU A 76 -5.91 -5.40 8.25
C GLU A 76 -6.91 -5.36 9.42
N TRP A 77 -7.45 -4.20 9.79
CA TRP A 77 -8.32 -4.05 10.95
C TRP A 77 -9.62 -4.84 10.78
N GLY A 78 -9.81 -5.87 11.61
CA GLY A 78 -11.00 -6.72 11.57
C GLY A 78 -11.01 -7.73 10.42
N ASP A 79 -9.85 -8.04 9.84
CA ASP A 79 -9.76 -9.12 8.86
C ASP A 79 -10.05 -10.50 9.49
N ARG A 80 -10.47 -11.45 8.64
CA ARG A 80 -10.79 -12.83 9.04
C ARG A 80 -9.59 -13.53 9.69
N SER A 81 -8.37 -13.17 9.29
CA SER A 81 -7.14 -13.65 9.92
C SER A 81 -7.09 -13.36 11.43
N GLN A 82 -7.64 -12.23 11.88
CA GLN A 82 -7.69 -11.87 13.31
C GLN A 82 -8.65 -12.80 14.09
N LEU A 83 -9.85 -13.04 13.54
CA LEU A 83 -10.81 -13.97 14.16
C LEU A 83 -10.27 -15.40 14.18
N ALA A 84 -9.63 -15.84 13.09
CA ALA A 84 -8.99 -17.15 13.02
C ALA A 84 -7.90 -17.30 14.09
N THR A 85 -7.08 -16.26 14.30
CA THR A 85 -6.03 -16.25 15.31
C THR A 85 -6.60 -16.32 16.73
N ILE A 86 -7.67 -15.57 17.03
CA ILE A 86 -8.35 -15.61 18.33
C ILE A 86 -8.94 -17.00 18.61
N VAL A 87 -9.63 -17.58 17.62
CA VAL A 87 -10.21 -18.93 17.76
C VAL A 87 -9.13 -19.99 17.94
N LEU A 88 -8.02 -19.87 17.20
CA LEU A 88 -6.90 -20.81 17.31
C LEU A 88 -6.20 -20.68 18.68
N ALA A 89 -5.97 -19.45 19.15
CA ALA A 89 -5.39 -19.19 20.48
C ALA A 89 -6.32 -19.63 21.62
N ALA A 90 -7.63 -19.68 21.39
CA ALA A 90 -8.59 -20.21 22.37
C ALA A 90 -8.59 -21.76 22.43
N ARG A 91 -8.10 -22.44 21.39
CA ARG A 91 -8.05 -23.91 21.29
C ARG A 91 -6.68 -24.50 21.59
N GLU A 92 -5.61 -23.77 21.28
CA GLU A 92 -4.21 -24.21 21.37
C GLU A 92 -3.41 -23.30 22.31
N ASP A 93 -2.11 -23.56 22.47
CA ASP A 93 -1.23 -22.73 23.28
C ASP A 93 -1.15 -21.28 22.72
N PRO A 94 -1.56 -20.26 23.50
CA PRO A 94 -1.60 -18.87 23.03
C PRO A 94 -0.23 -18.31 22.64
N PHE A 95 0.85 -18.76 23.29
CA PHE A 95 2.21 -18.30 22.96
C PHE A 95 2.67 -18.89 21.63
N GLY A 96 2.40 -20.18 21.39
CA GLY A 96 2.67 -20.84 20.12
C GLY A 96 1.92 -20.19 18.96
N VAL A 97 0.64 -19.86 19.15
CA VAL A 97 -0.18 -19.17 18.14
C VAL A 97 0.33 -17.75 17.91
N ALA A 98 0.68 -17.00 18.95
CA ALA A 98 1.23 -15.65 18.81
C ALA A 98 2.56 -15.65 18.03
N VAL A 99 3.49 -16.54 18.38
CA VAL A 99 4.79 -16.64 17.70
C VAL A 99 4.62 -17.11 16.25
N GLY A 100 3.85 -18.17 16.03
CA GLY A 100 3.59 -18.71 14.69
C GLY A 100 2.87 -17.71 13.78
N GLY A 101 1.83 -17.04 14.30
CA GLY A 101 1.09 -16.00 13.59
C GLY A 101 1.98 -14.79 13.26
N THR A 102 2.80 -14.34 14.20
CA THR A 102 3.76 -13.24 13.96
C THR A 102 4.76 -13.60 12.87
N LEU A 103 5.39 -14.79 12.95
CA LEU A 103 6.35 -15.23 11.95
C LEU A 103 5.71 -15.41 10.57
N GLY A 104 4.51 -15.98 10.51
CA GLY A 104 3.74 -16.13 9.28
C GLY A 104 3.41 -14.78 8.63
N HIS A 105 2.92 -13.82 9.43
CA HIS A 105 2.65 -12.47 8.94
C HIS A 105 3.92 -11.76 8.48
N CYS A 106 5.00 -11.82 9.26
CA CYS A 106 6.28 -11.21 8.87
C CYS A 106 6.79 -11.77 7.53
N LEU A 107 6.69 -13.09 7.32
CA LEU A 107 7.09 -13.72 6.06
C LEU A 107 6.18 -13.28 4.90
N CYS A 108 4.86 -13.32 5.11
CA CYS A 108 3.88 -12.92 4.10
C CYS A 108 4.08 -11.46 3.67
N THR A 109 4.16 -10.54 4.64
CA THR A 109 4.39 -9.11 4.39
C THR A 109 5.76 -8.88 3.74
N GLY A 110 6.81 -9.55 4.21
CA GLY A 110 8.14 -9.45 3.61
C GLY A 110 8.14 -9.87 2.13
N LEU A 111 7.50 -11.00 1.82
CA LEU A 111 7.35 -11.47 0.44
C LEU A 111 6.48 -10.53 -0.40
N ALA A 112 5.41 -9.97 0.15
CA ALA A 112 4.56 -9.02 -0.54
C ALA A 112 5.31 -7.73 -0.88
N VAL A 113 6.17 -7.22 0.02
CA VAL A 113 6.98 -6.02 -0.23
C VAL A 113 8.04 -6.28 -1.28
N VAL A 114 8.78 -7.39 -1.18
CA VAL A 114 9.84 -7.72 -2.15
C VAL A 114 9.23 -8.06 -3.52
N GLY A 115 8.21 -8.91 -3.55
CA GLY A 115 7.48 -9.28 -4.75
C GLY A 115 6.80 -8.07 -5.39
N GLY A 116 6.14 -7.23 -4.59
CA GLY A 116 5.52 -5.99 -5.04
C GLY A 116 6.53 -5.03 -5.68
N ARG A 117 7.71 -4.88 -5.08
CA ARG A 117 8.80 -4.08 -5.65
C ARG A 117 9.27 -4.64 -7.00
N MET A 118 9.48 -5.95 -7.09
CA MET A 118 9.92 -6.60 -8.34
C MET A 118 8.86 -6.46 -9.45
N VAL A 119 7.59 -6.63 -9.10
CA VAL A 119 6.46 -6.50 -10.03
C VAL A 119 6.29 -5.06 -10.49
N ALA A 120 6.36 -4.08 -9.57
CA ALA A 120 6.25 -2.66 -9.89
C ALA A 120 7.35 -2.17 -10.85
N GLN A 121 8.53 -2.79 -10.82
CA GLN A 121 9.63 -2.47 -11.74
C GLN A 121 9.48 -3.11 -13.12
N LYS A 122 8.58 -4.09 -13.30
CA LYS A 122 8.47 -4.91 -14.52
C LYS A 122 7.12 -4.79 -15.24
N ILE A 123 6.06 -4.37 -14.55
CA ILE A 123 4.70 -4.31 -15.09
C ILE A 123 4.26 -2.86 -15.22
N SER A 124 3.76 -2.47 -16.40
CA SER A 124 3.22 -1.13 -16.63
C SER A 124 1.87 -0.93 -15.95
N VAL A 125 1.57 0.32 -15.59
CA VAL A 125 0.31 0.72 -14.95
C VAL A 125 -0.91 0.27 -15.76
N ARG A 126 -0.80 0.30 -17.11
CA ARG A 126 -1.84 -0.17 -18.02
C ARG A 126 -2.20 -1.64 -17.77
N THR A 127 -1.21 -2.51 -17.64
CA THR A 127 -1.42 -3.94 -17.42
C THR A 127 -2.10 -4.19 -16.09
N VAL A 128 -1.69 -3.50 -15.03
CA VAL A 128 -2.32 -3.60 -13.70
C VAL A 128 -3.79 -3.17 -13.75
N THR A 129 -4.09 -2.06 -14.42
CA THR A 129 -5.46 -1.52 -14.55
C THR A 129 -6.39 -2.44 -15.36
N ILE A 130 -5.89 -3.05 -16.43
CA ILE A 130 -6.65 -4.02 -17.23
C ILE A 130 -6.92 -5.29 -16.42
N ILE A 131 -5.89 -5.88 -15.82
CA ILE A 131 -6.03 -7.11 -15.01
C ILE A 131 -6.99 -6.85 -13.84
N GLY A 132 -6.82 -5.74 -13.13
CA GLY A 132 -7.71 -5.35 -12.03
C GLY A 132 -9.16 -5.21 -12.49
N GLY A 133 -9.41 -4.62 -13.66
CA GLY A 133 -10.75 -4.53 -14.22
C GLY A 133 -11.36 -5.88 -14.62
N ILE A 134 -10.56 -6.80 -15.17
CA ILE A 134 -11.00 -8.16 -15.51
C ILE A 134 -11.36 -8.93 -14.23
N VAL A 135 -10.49 -8.90 -13.23
CA VAL A 135 -10.72 -9.57 -11.93
C VAL A 135 -11.97 -9.00 -11.26
N PHE A 136 -12.16 -7.68 -11.31
CA PHE A 136 -13.36 -7.03 -10.78
C PHE A 136 -14.64 -7.50 -11.47
N LEU A 137 -14.63 -7.62 -12.81
CA LEU A 137 -15.77 -8.19 -13.54
C LEU A 137 -16.00 -9.65 -13.17
N ALA A 138 -14.95 -10.46 -13.06
CA ALA A 138 -15.06 -11.86 -12.67
C ALA A 138 -15.72 -12.01 -11.29
N PHE A 139 -15.31 -11.20 -10.31
CA PHE A 139 -15.96 -11.16 -9.00
C PHE A 139 -17.40 -10.66 -9.07
N ALA A 140 -17.69 -9.64 -9.86
CA ALA A 140 -19.05 -9.13 -10.03
C ALA A 140 -19.99 -10.19 -10.64
N PHE A 141 -19.53 -10.92 -11.66
CA PHE A 141 -20.26 -12.04 -12.23
C PHE A 141 -20.41 -13.17 -11.22
N SER A 142 -19.34 -13.56 -10.54
CA SER A 142 -19.39 -14.58 -9.50
C SER A 142 -20.39 -14.23 -8.39
N ALA A 143 -20.46 -12.97 -7.97
CA ALA A 143 -21.40 -12.50 -6.96
C ALA A 143 -22.85 -12.46 -7.45
N LEU A 144 -23.09 -12.30 -8.77
CA LEU A 144 -24.42 -12.33 -9.37
C LEU A 144 -24.93 -13.78 -9.51
N PHE A 145 -24.04 -14.71 -9.86
CA PHE A 145 -24.38 -16.14 -9.99
C PHE A 145 -24.38 -16.90 -8.66
N ILE A 146 -23.59 -16.47 -7.68
CA ILE A 146 -23.73 -16.90 -6.29
C ILE A 146 -24.99 -16.23 -5.75
N LYS A 147 -26.13 -16.87 -5.96
CA LYS A 147 -27.31 -16.62 -5.13
C LYS A 147 -26.93 -16.93 -3.68
N PRO A 148 -27.30 -16.09 -2.71
CA PRO A 148 -27.26 -16.46 -1.31
C PRO A 148 -28.37 -17.48 -1.03
N ASP A 149 -28.23 -18.70 -1.55
CA ASP A 149 -29.12 -19.80 -1.21
C ASP A 149 -28.69 -20.37 0.15
N THR A 150 -29.34 -19.81 1.18
CA THR A 150 -29.61 -20.35 2.52
C THR A 150 -28.43 -20.64 3.46
N GLY A 151 -28.45 -19.97 4.63
CA GLY A 151 -27.71 -20.40 5.82
C GLY A 151 -27.49 -19.32 6.89
N PHE A 152 -28.55 -18.92 7.59
CA PHE A 152 -28.51 -18.91 9.06
C PHE A 152 -29.34 -20.09 9.53
#